data_AF-A0A9W4SHY6-F1
#
_entry.id   AF-A0A9W4SHY6-F1
#
_cell.length_a   1.000
_cell.length_b   1.000
_cell.length_c   1.000
_cell.angle_alpha   90.00
_cell.angle_beta   90.00
_cell.angle_gamma   90.00
#
_symmetry.space_group_name_H-M   'P 1'
#
loop_
_entity.id
_entity.type
_entity.pdbx_description
1 polymer ?
#
loop_
_entity_poly.entity_id
_entity_poly.type
_entity_poly.pdbx_seq_one_letter_code
_entity_poly.pdbx_strand_id
1 'polypeptide(L)'
;MPLSTFKTRLVNILSNTLKGTSKFGIENISAFPLRGYHTEKKSYIRVITWNQFDRYNALKAVREVGICTASDDLTPIYYYRKVACEKRLPLSSWATLSNYFHEYIQGGTYLFQVSMNNYNPTSEDDYNNLLFSLALSQDRTLVLTWDIETYSS
;
A
#
# COMPACT_ATOMS: atom_id res chain seq x y z
N MET A 1 11.17 -7.84 29.20
CA MET A 1 10.95 -6.38 29.22
C MET A 1 9.44 -6.13 29.21
N PRO A 2 8.88 -5.32 30.13
CA PRO A 2 7.45 -4.99 30.14
C PRO A 2 7.02 -4.25 28.86
N LEU A 3 5.77 -4.46 28.42
CA LEU A 3 5.24 -3.84 27.20
C LEU A 3 5.28 -2.30 27.25
N SER A 4 5.01 -1.72 28.42
CA SER A 4 5.09 -0.27 28.64
C SER A 4 6.50 0.26 28.42
N THR A 5 7.50 -0.38 29.02
CA THR A 5 8.92 -0.02 28.84
C THR A 5 9.33 -0.16 27.38
N PHE A 6 8.90 -1.23 26.70
CA PHE A 6 9.20 -1.45 25.29
C PHE A 6 8.60 -0.35 24.42
N LYS A 7 7.34 0.03 24.67
CA LYS A 7 6.66 1.11 23.96
C LYS A 7 7.40 2.44 24.12
N THR A 8 7.83 2.79 25.33
CA THR A 8 8.61 4.01 25.57
C THR A 8 9.95 4.00 24.82
N ARG A 9 10.67 2.87 24.84
CA ARG A 9 11.91 2.73 24.08
C ARG A 9 11.69 2.88 22.58
N LEU A 10 10.63 2.27 22.05
CA LEU A 10 10.25 2.38 20.64
C LEU A 10 9.91 3.82 20.26
N VAL A 11 9.10 4.51 21.06
CA VAL A 11 8.76 5.93 20.85
C VAL A 11 10.01 6.79 20.80
N ASN A 12 10.96 6.60 21.73
CA ASN A 12 12.20 7.38 21.76
C ASN A 12 13.03 7.20 20.48
N ILE A 13 13.17 5.95 20.00
CA ILE A 13 13.89 5.66 18.75
C ILE A 13 13.20 6.39 17.58
N LEU A 14 11.88 6.22 17.45
CA LEU A 14 11.11 6.79 16.35
C LEU A 14 11.10 8.33 16.38
N SER A 15 10.96 8.94 17.55
CA SER A 15 10.97 10.40 17.70
C SER A 15 12.32 11.00 17.34
N ASN A 16 13.42 10.33 17.69
CA ASN A 16 14.77 10.76 17.31
C ASN A 16 14.98 10.65 15.80
N THR A 17 14.53 9.56 15.18
CA THR A 17 14.67 9.34 13.73
C THR A 17 13.79 10.29 12.91
N LEU A 18 12.52 10.47 13.32
CA LEU A 18 11.53 11.24 12.57
C LEU A 18 11.42 12.71 12.98
N LYS A 19 12.27 13.15 13.92
CA LYS A 19 12.33 14.54 14.42
C LYS A 19 11.00 15.02 15.04
N GLY A 20 10.34 14.16 15.80
CA GLY A 20 9.14 14.52 16.55
C GLY A 20 8.15 13.39 16.76
N THR A 21 7.32 13.50 17.79
CA THR A 21 6.24 12.54 18.13
C THR A 21 5.00 12.69 17.27
N SER A 22 4.77 13.87 16.66
CA SER A 22 3.62 14.13 15.78
C SER A 22 3.75 13.45 14.41
N LYS A 23 4.92 12.92 14.07
CA LYS A 23 5.23 12.32 12.76
C LYS A 23 4.76 10.86 12.62
N PHE A 24 4.30 10.26 13.70
CA PHE A 24 3.83 8.88 13.69
C PHE A 24 2.71 8.65 14.70
N GLY A 25 1.80 7.73 14.37
CA GLY A 25 0.82 7.16 15.28
C GLY A 25 1.28 5.80 15.81
N ILE A 26 0.81 5.43 17.00
CA ILE A 26 1.02 4.10 17.57
C ILE A 26 -0.32 3.50 17.97
N GLU A 27 -0.59 2.29 17.49
CA GLU A 27 -1.76 1.49 17.85
C GLU A 27 -1.31 0.14 18.42
N ASN A 28 -2.02 -0.34 19.44
CA ASN A 28 -1.85 -1.71 19.94
C ASN A 28 -2.86 -2.60 19.23
N ILE A 29 -2.39 -3.65 18.55
CA ILE A 29 -3.24 -4.57 17.80
C ILE A 29 -2.99 -6.01 18.27
N SER A 30 -3.96 -6.89 18.00
CA SER A 30 -3.80 -8.33 18.20
C SER A 30 -3.93 -9.03 16.85
N ALA A 31 -2.89 -9.77 16.44
CA ALA A 31 -2.80 -10.40 15.12
C ALA A 31 -2.12 -11.77 15.18
N PHE A 32 -2.34 -12.61 14.17
CA PHE A 32 -1.63 -13.88 14.05
C PHE A 32 -0.19 -13.65 13.57
N PRO A 33 0.80 -14.33 14.17
CA PRO A 33 2.18 -14.23 13.71
C PRO A 33 2.34 -14.76 12.29
N LEU A 34 3.19 -14.09 11.51
CA LEU A 34 3.54 -14.52 10.15
C LEU A 34 4.36 -15.82 10.12
N ARG A 35 5.10 -16.12 11.20
CA ARG A 35 6.02 -17.27 11.28
C ARG A 35 5.50 -18.33 12.25
N GLY A 36 5.37 -19.56 11.74
CA GLY A 36 4.85 -20.70 12.48
C GLY A 36 3.33 -20.71 12.57
N TYR A 37 2.77 -21.85 12.92
CA TYR A 37 1.35 -22.00 13.18
C TYR A 37 1.04 -21.60 14.63
N HIS A 38 0.08 -20.69 14.82
CA HIS A 38 -0.39 -20.27 16.14
C HIS A 38 -1.92 -20.24 16.11
N THR A 39 -2.54 -20.85 17.12
CA THR A 39 -4.01 -20.86 17.30
C THR A 39 -4.51 -19.56 17.92
N GLU A 40 -3.63 -18.82 18.62
CA GLU A 40 -3.95 -17.58 19.31
C GLU A 40 -3.27 -16.37 18.66
N LYS A 41 -3.94 -15.21 18.76
CA LYS A 41 -3.39 -13.93 18.32
C LYS A 41 -2.39 -13.40 19.35
N LYS A 42 -1.30 -12.80 18.87
CA LYS A 42 -0.30 -12.14 19.70
C LYS A 42 -0.47 -10.63 19.63
N SER A 43 -0.05 -9.95 20.69
CA SER A 43 -0.02 -8.49 20.74
C SER A 43 1.11 -7.94 19.86
N TYR A 44 0.77 -6.97 19.01
CA TYR A 44 1.69 -6.22 18.17
C TYR A 44 1.49 -4.72 18.38
N ILE A 45 2.56 -3.97 18.12
CA ILE A 45 2.51 -2.51 18.06
C ILE A 45 2.55 -2.12 16.59
N ARG A 46 1.50 -1.48 16.10
CA ARG A 46 1.45 -0.88 14.77
C ARG A 46 1.94 0.55 14.85
N VAL A 47 2.89 0.89 13.99
CA VAL A 47 3.38 2.25 13.81
C VAL A 47 2.84 2.77 12.49
N ILE A 48 2.19 3.92 12.53
CA ILE A 48 1.61 4.59 11.35
C ILE A 48 2.45 5.83 11.07
N THR A 49 2.91 6.01 9.84
CA THR A 49 3.67 7.21 9.43
C THR A 49 2.90 7.97 8.35
N TRP A 50 3.19 9.26 8.20
CA TRP A 50 2.49 10.11 7.23
C TRP A 50 2.95 9.90 5.78
N ASN A 51 4.20 9.48 5.59
CA ASN A 51 4.76 9.23 4.26
C ASN A 51 5.60 7.95 4.23
N GLN A 52 5.91 7.51 3.01
CA GLN A 52 6.67 6.29 2.73
C GLN A 52 8.14 6.36 3.15
N PHE A 53 8.75 7.55 3.12
CA PHE A 53 10.15 7.74 3.47
C PHE A 53 10.35 7.67 4.98
N ASP A 54 9.45 8.27 5.75
CA ASP A 54 9.38 8.18 7.20
C ASP A 54 9.15 6.73 7.63
N ARG A 55 8.28 5.99 6.94
CA ARG A 55 8.10 4.55 7.17
C ARG A 55 9.42 3.80 7.02
N TYR A 56 10.13 4.04 5.92
CA TYR A 56 11.41 3.41 5.63
C TYR A 56 12.47 3.76 6.69
N ASN A 57 12.63 5.04 7.01
CA ASN A 57 13.60 5.51 8.01
C ASN A 57 13.30 4.93 9.40
N ALA A 58 12.03 4.93 9.80
CA ALA A 58 11.57 4.31 11.05
C ALA A 58 11.89 2.81 11.10
N LEU A 59 11.54 2.07 10.04
CA LEU A 59 11.78 0.63 9.97
C LEU A 59 13.28 0.30 10.02
N LYS A 60 14.10 1.09 9.32
CA LYS A 60 15.56 0.95 9.31
C LYS A 60 16.14 1.19 10.70
N ALA A 61 15.79 2.29 11.36
CA ALA A 61 16.29 2.63 12.69
C ALA A 61 15.91 1.58 13.74
N VAL A 62 14.67 1.06 13.70
CA VAL A 62 14.22 0.00 14.62
C VAL A 62 15.01 -1.29 14.44
N ARG A 63 15.32 -1.66 13.19
CA ARG A 63 16.13 -2.84 12.87
C ARG A 63 17.59 -2.70 13.27
N GLU A 64 18.18 -1.51 13.08
CA GLU A 64 19.56 -1.22 13.50
C GLU A 64 19.78 -1.40 15.01
N VAL A 65 18.74 -1.15 15.82
CA VAL A 65 18.76 -1.37 17.28
C VAL A 65 18.47 -2.84 17.65
N GLY A 66 18.28 -3.73 16.67
CA GLY A 66 18.07 -5.17 16.88
C GLY A 66 16.64 -5.54 17.29
N ILE A 67 15.66 -4.65 17.10
CA ILE A 67 14.25 -4.95 17.38
C ILE A 67 13.65 -5.72 16.20
N CYS A 68 13.04 -6.87 16.49
CA CYS A 68 12.34 -7.70 15.50
C CYS A 68 11.09 -6.99 14.97
N THR A 69 10.94 -6.93 13.64
CA THR A 69 9.79 -6.31 12.97
C THR A 69 8.97 -7.37 12.23
N ALA A 70 7.64 -7.22 12.23
CA ALA A 70 6.76 -8.09 11.45
C ALA A 70 6.78 -7.75 9.94
N SER A 71 7.17 -6.52 9.59
CA SER A 71 7.35 -6.07 8.21
C SER A 71 8.83 -6.11 7.82
N ASP A 72 9.12 -6.58 6.62
CA ASP A 72 10.45 -6.63 6.00
C ASP A 72 10.62 -5.79 4.74
N ASP A 73 9.57 -5.08 4.35
CA ASP A 73 9.59 -4.11 3.27
C ASP A 73 10.48 -2.89 3.58
N LEU A 74 11.78 -3.03 3.25
CA LEU A 74 12.80 -2.00 3.30
C LEU A 74 12.84 -1.14 2.03
N THR A 75 11.87 -1.25 1.13
CA THR A 75 11.91 -0.54 -0.15
C THR A 75 10.93 0.64 -0.13
N PRO A 76 11.40 1.89 -0.11
CA PRO A 76 10.49 3.04 -0.13
C PRO A 76 9.80 3.21 -1.48
N ILE A 77 10.35 2.64 -2.57
CA ILE A 77 9.89 2.86 -3.95
C ILE A 77 8.56 2.17 -4.25
N TYR A 78 8.33 0.97 -3.69
CA TYR A 78 7.18 0.13 -4.04
C TYR A 78 6.02 0.19 -3.03
N TYR A 79 5.82 1.37 -2.41
CA TYR A 79 4.80 1.55 -1.37
C TYR A 79 3.37 1.21 -1.83
N TYR A 80 3.07 1.40 -3.13
CA TYR A 80 1.76 1.12 -3.69
C TYR A 80 1.36 -0.35 -3.51
N ARG A 81 2.32 -1.29 -3.54
CA ARG A 81 2.05 -2.72 -3.28
C ARG A 81 1.60 -2.94 -1.85
N LYS A 82 2.31 -2.30 -0.90
CA LYS A 82 1.98 -2.38 0.52
C LYS A 82 0.59 -1.83 0.81
N VAL A 83 0.29 -0.66 0.24
CA VAL A 83 -1.00 0.00 0.33
C VAL A 83 -2.11 -0.87 -0.27
N ALA A 84 -1.90 -1.40 -1.48
CA ALA A 84 -2.86 -2.28 -2.15
C ALA A 84 -3.13 -3.56 -1.35
N CYS A 85 -2.10 -4.23 -0.81
CA CYS A 85 -2.28 -5.44 -0.01
C CYS A 85 -3.02 -5.17 1.31
N GLU A 86 -2.65 -4.11 2.05
CA GLU A 86 -3.30 -3.79 3.32
C GLU A 86 -4.77 -3.40 3.16
N LYS A 87 -5.09 -2.81 2.01
CA LYS A 87 -6.43 -2.25 1.74
C LYS A 87 -7.22 -3.09 0.74
N ARG A 88 -6.64 -4.22 0.31
CA ARG A 88 -7.21 -5.16 -0.66
C ARG A 88 -7.65 -4.47 -1.96
N LEU A 89 -6.84 -3.53 -2.44
CA LEU A 89 -7.15 -2.83 -3.69
C LEU A 89 -6.80 -3.71 -4.89
N PRO A 90 -7.65 -3.70 -5.94
CA PRO A 90 -7.29 -4.32 -7.21
C PRO A 90 -6.16 -3.54 -7.89
N LEU A 91 -5.07 -4.24 -8.25
CA LEU A 91 -3.95 -3.65 -9.03
C LEU A 91 -4.09 -3.89 -10.53
N SER A 92 -4.68 -5.00 -10.93
CA SER A 92 -4.78 -5.45 -12.32
C SER A 92 -6.16 -6.01 -12.67
N SER A 93 -7.17 -5.75 -11.83
CA SER A 93 -8.55 -6.17 -12.07
C SER A 93 -9.46 -4.95 -12.11
N TRP A 94 -10.68 -5.15 -12.61
CA TRP A 94 -11.67 -4.09 -12.69
C TRP A 94 -12.03 -3.55 -11.30
N ALA A 95 -12.26 -2.24 -11.25
CA ALA A 95 -12.62 -1.51 -10.05
C ALA A 95 -13.76 -0.54 -10.33
N THR A 96 -14.66 -0.40 -9.37
CA THR A 96 -15.76 0.56 -9.40
C THR A 96 -15.39 1.76 -8.55
N LEU A 97 -15.46 2.95 -9.15
CA LEU A 97 -15.23 4.23 -8.48
C LEU A 97 -16.56 4.83 -8.03
N SER A 98 -16.65 5.27 -6.79
CA SER A 98 -17.77 6.07 -6.28
C SER A 98 -17.29 7.40 -5.73
N ASN A 99 -18.19 8.39 -5.63
CA ASN A 99 -17.93 9.69 -4.98
C ASN A 99 -16.52 10.26 -5.28
N TYR A 100 -16.26 10.47 -6.57
CA TYR A 100 -14.97 10.94 -7.09
C TYR A 100 -15.12 12.34 -7.68
N PHE A 101 -14.02 13.08 -7.70
CA PHE A 101 -13.88 14.26 -8.54
C PHE A 101 -13.26 13.85 -9.87
N HIS A 102 -13.71 14.46 -10.96
CA HIS A 102 -13.15 14.20 -12.28
C HIS A 102 -12.90 15.51 -13.03
N GLU A 103 -11.83 15.51 -13.81
CA GLU A 103 -11.46 16.61 -14.70
C GLU A 103 -11.16 16.04 -16.08
N TYR A 104 -11.64 16.74 -17.11
CA TYR A 104 -11.27 16.44 -18.49
C TYR A 104 -9.97 17.18 -18.82
N ILE A 105 -8.94 16.45 -19.25
CA ILE A 105 -7.66 17.04 -19.63
C ILE A 105 -7.71 17.40 -21.13
N GLN A 106 -7.31 16.48 -22.00
CA GLN A 106 -7.34 16.62 -23.46
C GLN A 106 -7.12 15.23 -24.11
N GLY A 107 -7.53 15.05 -25.35
CA GLY A 107 -7.28 13.81 -26.11
C GLY A 107 -8.03 12.59 -25.59
N GLY A 108 -9.22 12.79 -25.01
CA GLY A 108 -10.02 11.69 -24.44
C GLY A 108 -9.52 11.14 -23.11
N THR A 109 -8.57 11.83 -22.46
CA THR A 109 -8.04 11.43 -21.15
C THR A 109 -8.81 12.12 -20.02
N TYR A 110 -9.19 11.34 -19.02
CA TYR A 110 -9.88 11.80 -17.81
C TYR A 110 -8.99 11.59 -16.59
N LEU A 111 -8.92 12.60 -15.73
CA LEU A 111 -8.29 12.50 -14.42
C LEU A 111 -9.37 12.27 -13.37
N PHE A 112 -9.20 11.23 -12.56
CA PHE A 112 -10.10 10.93 -11.45
C PHE A 112 -9.34 11.06 -10.13
N GLN A 113 -9.89 11.84 -9.20
CA GLN A 113 -9.44 11.90 -7.82
C GLN A 113 -10.46 11.20 -6.93
N VAL A 114 -10.05 10.09 -6.32
CA VAL A 114 -10.92 9.21 -5.55
C VAL A 114 -10.31 8.93 -4.18
N SER A 115 -11.16 8.96 -3.15
CA SER A 115 -10.76 8.48 -1.82
C SER A 115 -10.59 6.97 -1.85
N MET A 116 -9.62 6.44 -1.10
CA MET A 116 -9.33 5.02 -1.07
C MET A 116 -10.53 4.14 -0.71
N ASN A 117 -11.42 4.63 0.17
CA ASN A 117 -12.62 3.90 0.58
C ASN A 117 -13.69 3.79 -0.53
N ASN A 118 -13.56 4.61 -1.57
CA ASN A 118 -14.49 4.63 -2.70
C ASN A 118 -13.91 3.95 -3.96
N TYR A 119 -12.74 3.32 -3.83
CA TYR A 119 -12.12 2.51 -4.87
C TYR A 119 -12.28 1.04 -4.49
N ASN A 120 -13.26 0.37 -5.11
CA ASN A 120 -13.63 -0.98 -4.73
C ASN A 120 -13.43 -1.96 -5.90
N PRO A 121 -13.01 -3.21 -5.65
CA PRO A 121 -13.03 -4.23 -6.69
C PRO A 121 -14.45 -4.41 -7.22
N THR A 122 -14.56 -4.56 -8.54
CA THR A 122 -15.85 -4.85 -9.19
C THR A 122 -16.40 -6.18 -8.67
N SER A 123 -17.69 -6.22 -8.33
CA SER A 123 -18.33 -7.41 -7.77
C SER A 123 -18.53 -8.49 -8.84
N GLU A 124 -18.60 -9.76 -8.45
CA GLU A 124 -18.91 -10.86 -9.39
C GLU A 124 -20.27 -10.66 -10.07
N ASP A 125 -21.24 -10.06 -9.37
CA ASP A 125 -22.56 -9.77 -9.92
C ASP A 125 -22.49 -8.74 -11.06
N ASP A 126 -21.60 -7.75 -10.96
CA ASP A 126 -21.39 -6.77 -12.02
C ASP A 126 -20.79 -7.40 -13.29
N TYR A 127 -19.97 -8.45 -13.17
CA TYR A 127 -19.48 -9.20 -14.34
C TYR A 127 -20.58 -9.95 -15.08
N ASN A 128 -21.63 -10.37 -14.36
CA ASN A 128 -22.76 -11.08 -14.94
C ASN A 128 -23.78 -10.13 -15.60
N ASN A 129 -23.65 -8.82 -15.38
CA ASN A 129 -24.44 -7.83 -16.08
C ASN A 129 -23.96 -7.72 -17.54
N LEU A 130 -24.84 -8.03 -18.48
CA LEU A 130 -24.53 -8.09 -19.91
C LEU A 130 -23.90 -6.79 -20.46
N LEU A 131 -24.33 -5.63 -19.96
CA LEU A 131 -23.83 -4.32 -20.40
C LEU A 131 -22.39 -4.07 -19.92
N PHE A 132 -22.11 -4.40 -18.67
CA PHE A 132 -20.76 -4.25 -18.10
C PHE A 132 -19.83 -5.33 -18.65
N SER A 133 -20.28 -6.58 -18.72
CA SER A 133 -19.50 -7.68 -19.29
C SER A 133 -18.99 -7.36 -20.69
N LEU A 134 -19.85 -6.82 -21.57
CA LEU A 134 -19.43 -6.45 -22.92
C LEU A 134 -18.37 -5.34 -22.91
N ALA A 135 -18.57 -4.30 -22.10
CA ALA A 135 -17.64 -3.17 -22.00
C ALA A 135 -16.29 -3.54 -21.36
N LEU A 136 -16.29 -4.48 -20.41
CA LEU A 136 -15.11 -4.96 -19.68
C LEU A 136 -14.41 -6.13 -20.39
N SER A 137 -15.07 -6.80 -21.34
CA SER A 137 -14.49 -7.90 -22.13
C SER A 137 -13.46 -7.45 -23.16
N GLN A 138 -13.53 -6.19 -23.59
CA GLN A 138 -12.62 -5.62 -24.56
C GLN A 138 -11.61 -4.74 -23.84
N ASP A 139 -10.47 -5.32 -23.50
CA ASP A 139 -9.33 -4.53 -23.07
C ASP A 139 -8.89 -3.62 -24.22
N ARG A 140 -8.96 -2.30 -24.02
CA ARG A 140 -8.53 -1.29 -25.00
C ARG A 140 -7.04 -0.97 -24.89
N THR A 141 -6.27 -1.80 -24.18
CA THR A 141 -4.83 -1.66 -24.07
C THR A 141 -4.17 -1.69 -25.45
N LEU A 142 -3.52 -0.59 -25.81
CA LEU A 142 -2.71 -0.49 -27.01
C LEU A 142 -1.36 -1.16 -26.75
N VAL A 143 -1.07 -2.25 -27.46
CA VAL A 143 0.25 -2.91 -27.43
C VAL A 143 1.05 -2.41 -28.62
N LEU A 144 2.20 -1.78 -28.35
CA LEU A 144 3.13 -1.30 -29.37
C LEU A 144 4.40 -2.16 -29.37
N THR A 145 4.80 -2.61 -30.55
CA THR A 145 6.07 -3.28 -30.81
C THR A 145 6.88 -2.45 -31.80
N TRP A 146 8.17 -2.24 -31.53
CA TRP A 146 9.07 -1.47 -32.38
C TRP A 146 10.46 -2.12 -32.42
N ASP A 147 11.22 -1.85 -33.48
CA ASP A 147 12.58 -2.33 -33.70
C ASP A 147 13.49 -1.17 -34.19
N ILE A 148 14.80 -1.29 -33.99
CA ILE A 148 15.79 -0.30 -34.44
C ILE A 148 17.02 -1.00 -35.02
N GLU A 149 17.33 -0.68 -36.27
CA GLU A 149 18.54 -1.15 -36.95
C GLU A 149 19.58 -0.03 -37.04
N THR A 150 20.85 -0.39 -37.09
CA THR A 150 21.97 0.55 -37.26
C THR A 150 22.99 -0.03 -38.23
N TYR A 151 23.53 0.82 -39.11
CA TYR A 151 24.59 0.49 -40.04
C TYR A 151 25.92 1.12 -39.59
N SER A 152 27.02 0.36 -39.62
CA SER A 152 28.38 0.88 -39.40
C SER A 152 29.10 1.09 -40.73
N SER A 153 29.82 2.21 -40.87
CA SER A 153 30.70 2.50 -42.02
C SER A 153 31.89 1.56 -42.10
#